data_AF-A0A5J5JFU3-F1
#
_entry.id   AF-A0A5J5JFU3-F1
#
_cell.length_a   1.000
_cell.length_b   1.000
_cell.length_c   1.000
_cell.angle_alpha   90.00
_cell.angle_beta   90.00
_cell.angle_gamma   90.00
#
_symmetry.space_group_name_H-M   'P 1'
#
loop_
_entity.id
_entity.type
_entity.pdbx_description
1 polymer ?
#
loop_
_entity_poly.entity_id
_entity_poly.type
_entity_poly.pdbx_seq_one_letter_code
_entity_poly.pdbx_strand_id
1 'polypeptide(L)'
;MPGRGFALAPRVRYLIGRARRIDVGSVFERAREASQQHGKWMPAVVVDMLWQAGFRNVGFQDYIDYDFAILTPAERATYMTHPVSNQISQKYDHPDYRHLFQDKIAFDRVFSEHLHREWMVVEDDNADAVRAFTERHGTIVTKEPVGQAGTGVHRYHAAEVEDWSAFHAGLRERGELLLEQVIQQHPDLAAVCPGTVNTTRVTAFFDGTTTHILAMAQKFGRGAVSDQMTFGGFYTMLDDDGHAVGAGYDSHGHVHEHHPDSGFRIADFQLPMMDEVRAFVDRVARVVPQVQYVGWDIVVTPEGPVLVEGNWGAGVYENKPSVTGIRTGHKPRYRAAIGF
;
A
#
# COMPACT_ATOMS: atom_id res chain seq x y z
N MET A 1 6.65 37.90 -8.67
CA MET A 1 5.25 38.38 -8.61
C MET A 1 4.58 37.77 -7.40
N PRO A 2 3.97 38.56 -6.49
CA PRO A 2 3.24 38.01 -5.36
C PRO A 2 1.80 37.64 -5.76
N GLY A 3 1.34 36.48 -5.29
CA GLY A 3 -0.07 36.21 -5.03
C GLY A 3 -0.94 35.68 -6.19
N ARG A 4 -1.22 34.37 -6.15
CA ARG A 4 -2.61 33.88 -6.29
C ARG A 4 -2.83 32.75 -5.29
N GLY A 5 -3.05 33.14 -4.03
CA GLY A 5 -3.72 32.25 -3.09
C GLY A 5 -5.10 31.89 -3.67
N PHE A 6 -5.46 30.61 -3.65
CA PHE A 6 -6.77 30.14 -4.09
C PHE A 6 -7.90 31.01 -3.53
N ALA A 7 -8.78 31.50 -4.41
CA ALA A 7 -9.95 32.30 -4.04
C ALA A 7 -10.75 31.63 -2.90
N LEU A 8 -11.23 32.42 -1.93
CA LEU A 8 -11.95 31.92 -0.76
C LEU A 8 -13.24 31.15 -1.13
N ALA A 9 -13.95 31.57 -2.17
CA ALA A 9 -15.26 31.02 -2.52
C ALA A 9 -15.23 29.54 -2.99
N PRO A 10 -14.32 29.11 -3.89
CA PRO A 10 -14.14 27.69 -4.21
C PRO A 10 -13.77 26.83 -3.00
N ARG A 11 -12.92 27.33 -2.09
CA ARG A 11 -12.54 26.63 -0.86
C ARG A 11 -13.73 26.46 0.09
N VAL A 12 -14.54 27.50 0.28
CA VAL A 12 -15.75 27.44 1.12
C VAL A 12 -16.78 26.48 0.50
N ARG A 13 -17.00 26.53 -0.82
CA ARG A 13 -17.93 25.61 -1.50
C ARG A 13 -17.47 24.16 -1.44
N TYR A 14 -16.17 23.92 -1.56
CA TYR A 14 -15.54 22.60 -1.37
C TYR A 14 -15.70 22.10 0.08
N LEU A 15 -15.47 22.95 1.07
CA LEU A 15 -15.65 22.63 2.49
C LEU A 15 -17.12 22.34 2.85
N ILE A 16 -18.07 23.10 2.30
CA ILE A 16 -19.51 22.86 2.46
C ILE A 16 -19.92 21.54 1.79
N GLY A 17 -19.40 21.26 0.60
CA GLY A 17 -19.62 19.99 -0.10
C GLY A 17 -19.07 18.79 0.67
N ARG A 18 -17.92 18.95 1.34
CA ARG A 18 -17.38 17.93 2.25
C ARG A 18 -18.22 17.80 3.52
N ALA A 19 -18.61 18.90 4.15
CA ALA A 19 -19.41 18.89 5.38
C ALA A 19 -20.74 18.13 5.23
N ARG A 20 -21.38 18.21 4.05
CA ARG A 20 -22.61 17.46 3.73
C ARG A 20 -22.40 15.95 3.55
N ARG A 21 -21.16 15.49 3.42
CA ARG A 21 -20.78 14.08 3.29
C ARG A 21 -20.04 13.55 4.52
N ILE A 22 -19.88 14.36 5.57
CA ILE A 22 -19.31 13.90 6.83
C ILE A 22 -20.35 13.03 7.50
N ASP A 23 -20.06 11.74 7.61
CA ASP A 23 -20.76 10.86 8.52
C ASP A 23 -20.37 11.26 9.95
N VAL A 24 -21.24 12.06 10.57
CA VAL A 24 -21.04 12.57 11.93
C VAL A 24 -20.89 11.43 12.94
N GLY A 25 -21.59 10.31 12.75
CA GLY A 25 -21.48 9.12 13.60
C GLY A 25 -20.06 8.57 13.59
N SER A 26 -19.48 8.39 12.41
CA SER A 26 -18.10 7.90 12.24
C SER A 26 -17.06 8.83 12.89
N VAL A 27 -17.29 10.15 12.90
CA VAL A 27 -16.36 11.11 13.53
C VAL A 27 -16.35 10.97 15.04
N PHE A 28 -17.53 10.82 15.66
CA PHE A 28 -17.63 10.63 17.11
C PHE A 28 -17.04 9.28 17.56
N GLU A 29 -17.23 8.22 16.77
CA GLU A 29 -16.63 6.91 17.03
C GLU A 29 -15.11 6.98 17.04
N ARG A 30 -14.52 7.52 15.97
CA ARG A 30 -13.07 7.75 15.85
C ARG A 30 -12.52 8.66 16.95
N ALA A 31 -13.22 9.74 17.28
CA ALA A 31 -12.80 10.63 18.37
C ALA A 31 -12.85 9.94 19.74
N ARG A 32 -13.81 9.02 19.94
CA ARG A 32 -13.90 8.19 21.15
C ARG A 32 -12.72 7.23 21.24
N GLU A 33 -12.38 6.57 20.14
CA GLU A 33 -11.21 5.69 20.04
C GLU A 33 -9.93 6.43 20.40
N ALA A 34 -9.61 7.54 19.73
CA ALA A 34 -8.43 8.35 20.03
C ALA A 34 -8.44 8.91 21.46
N SER A 35 -9.61 9.29 21.99
CA SER A 35 -9.78 9.74 23.37
C SER A 35 -9.40 8.64 24.37
N GLN A 36 -9.91 7.42 24.16
CA GLN A 36 -9.62 6.26 25.00
C GLN A 36 -8.16 5.82 24.90
N GLN A 37 -7.63 5.76 23.68
CA GLN A 37 -6.26 5.34 23.41
C GLN A 37 -5.22 6.29 24.03
N HIS A 38 -5.49 7.59 24.04
CA HIS A 38 -4.49 8.60 24.44
C HIS A 38 -4.85 9.38 25.71
N GLY A 39 -5.93 9.02 26.41
CA GLY A 39 -6.40 9.70 27.61
C GLY A 39 -6.74 11.18 27.36
N LYS A 40 -7.25 11.52 26.18
CA LYS A 40 -7.61 12.90 25.80
C LYS A 40 -9.10 13.17 26.02
N TRP A 41 -9.48 14.42 26.26
CA TRP A 41 -10.88 14.80 26.41
C TRP A 41 -11.61 14.72 25.06
N MET A 42 -12.58 13.81 24.92
CA MET A 42 -13.24 13.50 23.64
C MET A 42 -13.77 14.74 22.88
N PRO A 43 -14.48 15.70 23.51
CA PRO A 43 -14.92 16.91 22.82
C PRO A 43 -13.77 17.73 22.21
N ALA A 44 -12.61 17.81 22.88
CA ALA A 44 -11.44 18.48 22.31
C ALA A 44 -10.87 17.71 21.11
N VAL A 45 -10.88 16.38 21.16
CA VAL A 45 -10.47 15.54 20.01
C VAL A 45 -11.40 15.76 18.83
N VAL A 46 -12.72 15.80 19.02
CA VAL A 46 -13.69 16.10 17.94
C VAL A 46 -13.41 17.45 17.28
N VAL A 47 -13.23 18.51 18.09
CA VAL A 47 -12.94 19.85 17.57
C VAL A 47 -11.62 19.88 16.80
N ASP A 48 -10.57 19.25 17.34
CA ASP A 48 -9.27 19.17 16.70
C ASP A 48 -9.32 18.35 15.40
N MET A 49 -9.99 17.19 15.37
CA MET A 49 -10.19 16.39 14.16
C MET A 49 -10.89 17.19 13.06
N LEU A 50 -11.98 17.89 13.38
CA LEU A 50 -12.71 18.73 12.42
C LEU A 50 -11.85 19.90 11.91
N TRP A 51 -11.09 20.53 12.81
CA TRP A 51 -10.15 21.60 12.45
C TRP A 51 -9.05 21.11 11.51
N GLN A 52 -8.43 19.97 11.82
CA GLN A 52 -7.37 19.36 11.02
C GLN A 52 -7.89 18.93 9.64
N ALA A 53 -9.10 18.37 9.57
CA ALA A 53 -9.74 18.02 8.30
C ALA A 53 -10.12 19.25 7.46
N GLY A 54 -10.67 20.29 8.08
CA GLY A 54 -11.11 21.51 7.40
C GLY A 54 -9.98 22.37 6.89
N PHE A 55 -8.89 22.51 7.66
CA PHE A 55 -7.87 23.53 7.43
C PHE A 55 -6.46 23.01 7.20
N ARG A 56 -6.17 21.73 7.52
CA ARG A 56 -4.81 21.16 7.46
C ARG A 56 -4.66 19.94 6.55
N ASN A 57 -5.70 19.59 5.78
CA ASN A 57 -5.68 18.45 4.85
C ASN A 57 -5.36 17.11 5.53
N VAL A 58 -5.92 16.87 6.73
CA VAL A 58 -5.76 15.61 7.46
C VAL A 58 -7.07 14.83 7.36
N GLY A 59 -7.05 13.61 6.82
CA GLY A 59 -8.22 12.74 6.84
C GLY A 59 -8.55 12.29 8.26
N PHE A 60 -9.81 11.90 8.51
CA PHE A 60 -10.17 11.38 9.84
C PHE A 60 -9.45 10.07 10.16
N GLN A 61 -9.20 9.21 9.17
CA GLN A 61 -8.38 8.02 9.36
C GLN A 61 -6.90 8.37 9.63
N ASP A 62 -6.30 9.29 8.86
CA ASP A 62 -4.91 9.76 9.10
C ASP A 62 -4.72 10.24 10.55
N TYR A 63 -5.74 10.92 11.10
CA TYR A 63 -5.70 11.44 12.46
C TYR A 63 -5.58 10.32 13.50
N ILE A 64 -6.27 9.19 13.27
CA ILE A 64 -6.27 8.01 14.14
C ILE A 64 -5.01 7.15 13.90
N ASP A 65 -4.74 6.82 12.64
CA ASP A 65 -3.64 5.92 12.27
C ASP A 65 -2.30 6.45 12.77
N TYR A 66 -2.08 7.77 12.68
CA TYR A 66 -0.80 8.41 12.99
C TYR A 66 -0.81 9.20 14.33
N ASP A 67 -1.76 8.89 15.22
CA ASP A 67 -1.90 9.46 16.57
C ASP A 67 -1.84 11.00 16.65
N PHE A 68 -2.52 11.71 15.75
CA PHE A 68 -2.47 13.17 15.71
C PHE A 68 -2.86 13.81 17.05
N ALA A 69 -3.73 13.16 17.84
CA ALA A 69 -4.17 13.62 19.15
C ALA A 69 -3.04 13.85 20.18
N ILE A 70 -1.87 13.20 20.01
CA ILE A 70 -0.73 13.36 20.92
C ILE A 70 0.42 14.17 20.32
N LEU A 71 0.33 14.59 19.07
CA LEU A 71 1.37 15.35 18.38
C LEU A 71 1.23 16.86 18.58
N THR A 72 2.36 17.54 18.71
CA THR A 72 2.45 19.01 18.69
C THR A 72 2.22 19.56 17.27
N PRO A 73 1.91 20.87 17.11
CA PRO A 73 1.75 21.47 15.79
C PRO A 73 2.99 21.31 14.87
N ALA A 74 4.20 21.37 15.44
CA ALA A 74 5.44 21.21 14.68
C ALA A 74 5.61 19.76 14.19
N GLU A 75 5.36 18.79 15.07
CA GLU A 75 5.38 17.36 14.72
C GLU A 75 4.33 17.05 13.65
N ARG A 76 3.08 17.48 13.83
CA ARG A 76 1.98 17.29 12.84
C ARG A 76 2.34 17.85 11.46
N ALA A 77 3.13 18.91 11.38
CA ALA A 77 3.53 19.51 10.10
C ALA A 77 4.49 18.61 9.29
N THR A 78 5.07 17.58 9.91
CA THR A 78 5.99 16.62 9.28
C THR A 78 5.28 15.38 8.72
N TYR A 79 4.01 15.17 9.01
CA TYR A 79 3.29 13.97 8.54
C TYR A 79 2.73 14.14 7.14
N MET A 80 2.92 13.10 6.32
CA MET A 80 2.13 12.89 5.11
C MET A 80 0.72 12.44 5.48
N THR A 81 -0.23 12.79 4.62
CA THR A 81 -1.65 12.48 4.82
C THR A 81 -2.27 12.11 3.49
N HIS A 82 -3.29 11.26 3.51
CA HIS A 82 -3.96 10.80 2.28
C HIS A 82 -4.42 11.96 1.38
N PRO A 83 -5.00 13.07 1.91
CA PRO A 83 -5.34 14.21 1.08
C PRO A 83 -4.14 14.90 0.39
N VAL A 84 -2.98 14.95 1.04
CA VAL A 84 -1.75 15.52 0.44
C VAL A 84 -1.17 14.55 -0.60
N SER A 85 -1.09 13.26 -0.27
CA SER A 85 -0.66 12.20 -1.20
C SER A 85 -1.50 12.21 -2.48
N ASN A 86 -2.83 12.26 -2.36
CA ASN A 86 -3.72 12.34 -3.52
C ASN A 86 -3.51 13.63 -4.33
N GLN A 87 -3.22 14.78 -3.70
CA GLN A 87 -2.89 16.01 -4.45
C GLN A 87 -1.61 15.85 -5.29
N ILE A 88 -0.61 15.12 -4.78
CA ILE A 88 0.61 14.80 -5.51
C ILE A 88 0.27 13.87 -6.68
N SER A 89 -0.44 12.77 -6.45
CA SER A 89 -0.85 11.85 -7.52
C SER A 89 -1.64 12.57 -8.62
N GLN A 90 -2.62 13.41 -8.26
CA GLN A 90 -3.41 14.14 -9.25
C GLN A 90 -2.59 15.13 -10.07
N LYS A 91 -1.49 15.65 -9.52
CA LYS A 91 -0.62 16.61 -10.18
C LYS A 91 0.43 15.93 -11.07
N TYR A 92 0.99 14.82 -10.63
CA TYR A 92 2.19 14.23 -11.22
C TYR A 92 1.96 12.90 -11.95
N ASP A 93 0.80 12.27 -11.76
CA ASP A 93 0.47 11.04 -12.46
C ASP A 93 -0.47 11.35 -13.62
N HIS A 94 0.04 11.27 -14.84
CA HIS A 94 -0.71 11.65 -16.03
C HIS A 94 -1.94 10.76 -16.21
N PRO A 95 -3.17 11.31 -16.32
CA PRO A 95 -4.41 10.54 -16.38
C PRO A 95 -4.42 9.43 -17.42
N ASP A 96 -3.92 9.71 -18.63
CA ASP A 96 -3.90 8.76 -19.74
C ASP A 96 -3.08 7.49 -19.47
N TYR A 97 -2.19 7.49 -18.47
CA TYR A 97 -1.32 6.36 -18.15
C TYR A 97 -1.71 5.62 -16.87
N ARG A 98 -2.63 6.16 -16.07
CA ARG A 98 -3.06 5.57 -14.79
C ARG A 98 -3.71 4.19 -14.96
N HIS A 99 -4.34 3.94 -16.11
CA HIS A 99 -4.98 2.66 -16.41
C HIS A 99 -3.98 1.50 -16.41
N LEU A 100 -2.71 1.75 -16.77
CA LEU A 100 -1.62 0.76 -16.72
C LEU A 100 -1.30 0.30 -15.30
N PHE A 101 -1.71 1.04 -14.29
CA PHE A 101 -1.53 0.75 -12.86
C PHE A 101 -2.84 0.32 -12.17
N GLN A 102 -3.97 0.31 -12.90
CA GLN A 102 -5.27 -0.08 -12.38
C GLN A 102 -5.69 -1.46 -12.87
N ASP A 103 -5.40 -1.73 -14.15
CA ASP A 103 -5.63 -3.02 -14.78
C ASP A 103 -4.36 -3.88 -14.63
N LYS A 104 -4.47 -4.98 -13.88
CA LYS A 104 -3.36 -5.88 -13.57
C LYS A 104 -2.81 -6.60 -14.80
N ILE A 105 -3.64 -6.88 -15.80
CA ILE A 105 -3.17 -7.47 -17.06
C ILE A 105 -2.39 -6.44 -17.86
N ALA A 106 -2.87 -5.19 -17.92
CA ALA A 106 -2.13 -4.11 -18.56
C ALA A 106 -0.79 -3.84 -17.83
N PHE A 107 -0.82 -3.85 -16.50
CA PHE A 107 0.37 -3.74 -15.67
C PHE A 107 1.37 -4.85 -15.97
N ASP A 108 0.94 -6.11 -15.93
CA ASP A 108 1.83 -7.26 -16.14
C ASP A 108 2.43 -7.26 -17.56
N ARG A 109 1.69 -6.82 -18.57
CA ARG A 109 2.22 -6.62 -19.93
C ARG A 109 3.34 -5.60 -19.96
N VAL A 110 3.11 -4.42 -19.37
CA VAL A 110 4.08 -3.30 -19.38
C VAL A 110 5.32 -3.60 -18.54
N PHE A 111 5.13 -4.27 -17.40
CA PHE A 111 6.20 -4.54 -16.44
C PHE A 111 6.72 -5.98 -16.47
N SER A 112 6.38 -6.76 -17.52
CA SER A 112 6.68 -8.19 -17.63
C SER A 112 8.13 -8.57 -17.30
N GLU A 113 9.10 -7.76 -17.76
CA GLU A 113 10.53 -7.95 -17.52
C GLU A 113 10.94 -7.84 -16.03
N HIS A 114 10.08 -7.27 -15.18
CA HIS A 114 10.31 -7.02 -13.76
C HIS A 114 9.48 -7.90 -12.83
N LEU A 115 8.56 -8.70 -13.37
CA LEU A 115 7.72 -9.61 -12.59
C LEU A 115 8.46 -10.89 -12.20
N HIS A 116 9.34 -11.37 -13.09
CA HIS A 116 10.12 -12.60 -12.96
C HIS A 116 9.32 -13.84 -12.51
N ARG A 117 8.04 -13.90 -12.92
CA ARG A 117 7.12 -15.01 -12.69
C ARG A 117 6.32 -15.26 -13.95
N GLU A 118 5.92 -16.51 -14.18
CA GLU A 118 4.99 -16.81 -15.27
C GLU A 118 3.59 -16.29 -14.92
N TRP A 119 2.89 -15.80 -15.93
CA TRP A 119 1.50 -15.37 -15.82
C TRP A 119 0.76 -15.62 -17.14
N MET A 120 -0.56 -15.74 -17.07
CA MET A 120 -1.41 -15.88 -18.25
C MET A 120 -2.79 -15.28 -18.02
N VAL A 121 -3.47 -14.96 -19.13
CA VAL A 121 -4.86 -14.51 -19.11
C VAL A 121 -5.78 -15.70 -19.33
N VAL A 122 -6.88 -15.78 -18.59
CA VAL A 122 -7.96 -16.75 -18.83
C VAL A 122 -8.83 -16.23 -19.96
N GLU A 123 -8.89 -17.01 -21.04
CA GLU A 123 -9.64 -16.70 -22.26
C GLU A 123 -10.72 -17.77 -22.48
N ASP A 124 -11.64 -17.55 -23.42
CA ASP A 124 -12.79 -18.41 -23.64
C ASP A 124 -12.42 -19.86 -24.05
N ASP A 125 -11.30 -20.04 -24.74
CA ASP A 125 -10.90 -21.27 -25.42
C ASP A 125 -9.61 -21.90 -24.88
N ASN A 126 -9.11 -21.43 -23.73
CA ASN A 126 -7.78 -21.83 -23.22
C ASN A 126 -7.78 -22.72 -21.96
N ALA A 127 -8.84 -23.50 -21.74
CA ALA A 127 -8.96 -24.39 -20.58
C ALA A 127 -7.78 -25.35 -20.43
N ASP A 128 -7.30 -25.95 -21.53
CA ASP A 128 -6.14 -26.85 -21.51
C ASP A 128 -4.84 -26.13 -21.10
N ALA A 129 -4.69 -24.86 -21.50
CA ALA A 129 -3.54 -24.04 -21.11
C ALA A 129 -3.60 -23.67 -19.62
N VAL A 130 -4.78 -23.31 -19.11
CA VAL A 130 -5.00 -23.07 -17.66
C VAL A 130 -4.68 -24.31 -16.84
N ARG A 131 -5.13 -25.48 -17.29
CA ARG A 131 -4.77 -26.76 -16.68
C ARG A 131 -3.25 -26.97 -16.65
N ALA A 132 -2.60 -26.89 -17.81
CA ALA A 132 -1.17 -27.15 -17.92
C ALA A 132 -0.33 -26.16 -17.09
N PHE A 133 -0.76 -24.90 -17.01
CA PHE A 133 -0.15 -23.88 -16.15
C PHE A 133 -0.30 -24.24 -14.67
N THR A 134 -1.52 -24.57 -14.25
CA THR A 134 -1.84 -24.87 -12.85
C THR A 134 -1.14 -26.15 -12.38
N GLU A 135 -1.16 -27.22 -13.18
CA GLU A 135 -0.46 -28.48 -12.89
C GLU A 135 1.06 -28.28 -12.81
N ARG A 136 1.66 -27.47 -13.71
CA ARG A 136 3.10 -27.19 -13.73
C ARG A 136 3.58 -26.48 -12.46
N HIS A 137 2.83 -25.49 -11.99
CA HIS A 137 3.22 -24.70 -10.82
C HIS A 137 2.71 -25.28 -9.50
N GLY A 138 1.71 -26.17 -9.54
CA GLY A 138 1.11 -26.82 -8.37
C GLY A 138 0.23 -25.91 -7.52
N THR A 139 0.64 -24.66 -7.30
CA THR A 139 -0.16 -23.60 -6.67
C THR A 139 -0.11 -22.35 -7.53
N ILE A 140 -1.26 -21.72 -7.72
CA ILE A 140 -1.40 -20.48 -8.49
C ILE A 140 -2.13 -19.41 -7.68
N VAL A 141 -1.87 -18.16 -8.04
CA VAL A 141 -2.66 -17.01 -7.60
C VAL A 141 -3.51 -16.54 -8.77
N THR A 142 -4.79 -16.29 -8.53
CA THR A 142 -5.69 -15.69 -9.52
C THR A 142 -6.08 -14.30 -9.07
N LYS A 143 -6.33 -13.40 -10.03
CA LYS A 143 -6.70 -12.02 -9.78
C LYS A 143 -7.78 -11.53 -10.73
N GLU A 144 -8.70 -10.74 -10.20
CA GLU A 144 -9.53 -9.85 -11.01
C GLU A 144 -8.66 -8.72 -11.60
N PRO A 145 -8.73 -8.42 -12.92
CA PRO A 145 -7.88 -7.42 -13.55
C PRO A 145 -8.02 -6.04 -12.92
N VAL A 146 -9.24 -5.63 -12.58
CA VAL A 146 -9.53 -4.34 -11.95
C VAL A 146 -10.09 -4.59 -10.56
N GLY A 147 -9.43 -4.05 -9.54
CA GLY A 147 -9.83 -4.21 -8.14
C GLY A 147 -8.82 -3.58 -7.19
N GLN A 148 -9.22 -3.36 -5.95
CA GLN A 148 -8.40 -2.74 -4.91
C GLN A 148 -8.40 -3.59 -3.63
N ALA A 149 -7.41 -3.37 -2.76
CA ALA A 149 -7.34 -3.94 -1.41
C ALA A 149 -7.37 -5.49 -1.32
N GLY A 150 -6.98 -6.18 -2.40
CA GLY A 150 -6.85 -7.64 -2.43
C GLY A 150 -8.18 -8.42 -2.48
N THR A 151 -9.34 -7.77 -2.61
CA THR A 151 -10.65 -8.43 -2.52
C THR A 151 -11.00 -9.36 -3.69
N GLY A 152 -10.17 -9.39 -4.73
CA GLY A 152 -10.31 -10.28 -5.90
C GLY A 152 -9.01 -11.05 -6.17
N VAL A 153 -8.34 -11.51 -5.12
CA VAL A 153 -7.12 -12.33 -5.20
C VAL A 153 -7.40 -13.66 -4.52
N HIS A 154 -7.17 -14.77 -5.22
CA HIS A 154 -7.42 -16.11 -4.71
C HIS A 154 -6.21 -17.02 -4.92
N ARG A 155 -6.10 -18.08 -4.11
CA ARG A 155 -5.07 -19.10 -4.21
C ARG A 155 -5.74 -20.43 -4.47
N TYR A 156 -5.24 -21.16 -5.47
CA TYR A 156 -5.71 -22.50 -5.80
C TYR A 156 -4.54 -23.48 -5.85
N HIS A 157 -4.82 -24.71 -5.45
CA HIS A 157 -3.90 -25.83 -5.54
C HIS A 157 -4.36 -26.79 -6.63
N ALA A 158 -3.46 -27.15 -7.55
CA ALA A 158 -3.76 -28.07 -8.65
C ALA A 158 -4.31 -29.41 -8.16
N ALA A 159 -3.81 -29.88 -7.01
CA ALA A 159 -4.24 -31.12 -6.39
C ALA A 159 -5.71 -31.11 -5.89
N GLU A 160 -6.33 -29.93 -5.77
CA GLU A 160 -7.72 -29.76 -5.34
C GLU A 160 -8.68 -29.59 -6.53
N VAL A 161 -8.17 -29.54 -7.77
CA VAL A 161 -8.99 -29.39 -8.98
C VAL A 161 -9.37 -30.76 -9.53
N GLU A 162 -10.65 -31.11 -9.43
CA GLU A 162 -11.18 -32.39 -9.93
C GLU A 162 -11.66 -32.30 -11.40
N ASP A 163 -12.26 -31.16 -11.79
CA ASP A 163 -12.77 -30.91 -13.14
C ASP A 163 -12.20 -29.59 -13.68
N TRP A 164 -11.26 -29.71 -14.63
CA TRP A 164 -10.57 -28.57 -15.23
C TRP A 164 -11.47 -27.69 -16.10
N SER A 165 -12.49 -28.27 -16.75
CA SER A 165 -13.44 -27.51 -17.55
C SER A 165 -14.34 -26.67 -16.64
N ALA A 166 -14.81 -27.25 -15.55
CA ALA A 166 -15.60 -26.54 -14.55
C ALA A 166 -14.77 -25.47 -13.82
N PHE A 167 -13.51 -25.77 -13.49
CA PHE A 167 -12.59 -24.81 -12.88
C PHE A 167 -12.37 -23.59 -13.79
N HIS A 168 -12.03 -23.81 -15.06
CA HIS A 168 -11.86 -22.75 -16.06
C HIS A 168 -13.12 -21.88 -16.22
N ALA A 169 -14.29 -22.52 -16.38
CA ALA A 169 -15.56 -21.81 -16.47
C ALA A 169 -15.84 -20.98 -15.21
N GLY A 170 -15.53 -21.51 -14.02
CA GLY A 170 -15.70 -20.82 -12.75
C GLY A 170 -14.79 -19.60 -12.59
N LEU A 171 -13.52 -19.68 -13.02
CA LEU A 171 -12.62 -18.52 -13.03
C LEU A 171 -13.21 -17.38 -13.87
N ARG A 172 -13.76 -17.71 -15.05
CA ARG A 172 -14.39 -16.73 -15.94
C ARG A 172 -15.66 -16.12 -15.33
N GLU A 173 -16.51 -16.94 -14.72
CA GLU A 173 -17.74 -16.47 -14.06
C GLU A 173 -17.44 -15.47 -12.93
N ARG A 174 -16.36 -15.70 -12.18
CA ARG A 174 -15.92 -14.82 -11.09
C ARG A 174 -15.06 -13.64 -11.54
N GLY A 175 -14.72 -13.56 -12.82
CA GLY A 175 -13.86 -12.48 -13.35
C GLY A 175 -12.38 -12.61 -12.96
N GLU A 176 -11.95 -13.78 -12.51
CA GLU A 176 -10.57 -14.09 -12.14
C GLU A 176 -9.74 -14.38 -13.39
N LEU A 177 -9.46 -13.31 -14.15
CA LEU A 177 -8.92 -13.44 -15.50
C LEU A 177 -7.39 -13.43 -15.58
N LEU A 178 -6.68 -13.13 -14.50
CA LEU A 178 -5.22 -13.16 -14.45
C LEU A 178 -4.75 -14.30 -13.56
N LEU A 179 -3.93 -15.20 -14.10
CA LEU A 179 -3.23 -16.26 -13.36
C LEU A 179 -1.76 -15.91 -13.24
N GLU A 180 -1.20 -16.11 -12.06
CA GLU A 180 0.21 -15.89 -11.78
C GLU A 180 0.80 -17.08 -11.02
N GLN A 181 2.05 -17.39 -11.34
CA GLN A 181 2.90 -18.25 -10.53
C GLN A 181 3.12 -17.60 -9.15
N VAL A 182 3.07 -18.42 -8.09
CA VAL A 182 3.41 -17.96 -6.73
C VAL A 182 4.86 -17.49 -6.66
N ILE A 183 5.09 -16.30 -6.11
CA ILE A 183 6.43 -15.74 -5.89
C ILE A 183 7.12 -16.50 -4.76
N GLN A 184 8.35 -16.95 -5.00
CA GLN A 184 9.23 -17.46 -3.96
C GLN A 184 10.00 -16.30 -3.33
N GLN A 185 9.56 -15.85 -2.16
CA GLN A 185 10.23 -14.78 -1.42
C GLN A 185 11.53 -15.26 -0.75
N HIS A 186 12.42 -14.31 -0.45
CA HIS A 186 13.69 -14.55 0.24
C HIS A 186 13.47 -15.21 1.61
N PRO A 187 14.40 -16.06 2.09
CA PRO A 187 14.30 -16.75 3.39
C PRO A 187 13.98 -15.83 4.57
N ASP A 188 14.55 -14.62 4.61
CA ASP A 188 14.29 -13.64 5.68
C ASP A 188 12.82 -13.19 5.73
N LEU A 189 12.16 -13.03 4.59
CA LEU A 189 10.72 -12.72 4.55
C LEU A 189 9.90 -13.96 4.91
N ALA A 190 10.30 -15.14 4.43
CA ALA A 190 9.66 -16.40 4.74
C ALA A 190 9.76 -16.79 6.22
N ALA A 191 10.81 -16.36 6.93
CA ALA A 191 10.96 -16.55 8.36
C ALA A 191 9.86 -15.82 9.17
N VAL A 192 9.35 -14.70 8.64
CA VAL A 192 8.23 -13.97 9.28
C VAL A 192 6.90 -14.62 8.95
N CYS A 193 6.60 -14.85 7.66
CA CYS A 193 5.38 -15.54 7.25
C CYS A 193 5.59 -16.28 5.92
N PRO A 194 5.77 -17.63 5.92
CA PRO A 194 5.99 -18.38 4.69
C PRO A 194 4.71 -18.62 3.88
N GLY A 195 3.54 -18.56 4.53
CA GLY A 195 2.25 -18.86 3.91
C GLY A 195 1.62 -17.72 3.12
N THR A 196 2.24 -16.53 3.12
CA THR A 196 1.81 -15.35 2.38
C THR A 196 3.04 -14.67 1.79
N VAL A 197 2.91 -14.10 0.60
CA VAL A 197 3.95 -13.25 0.02
C VAL A 197 3.94 -11.91 0.78
N ASN A 198 5.05 -11.59 1.46
CA ASN A 198 5.19 -10.38 2.27
C ASN A 198 5.80 -9.28 1.42
N THR A 199 4.99 -8.28 1.06
CA THR A 199 5.41 -7.20 0.17
C THR A 199 6.04 -6.05 0.95
N THR A 200 7.03 -5.40 0.35
CA THR A 200 7.52 -4.10 0.80
C THR A 200 6.87 -3.02 -0.04
N ARG A 201 6.12 -2.12 0.60
CA ARG A 201 5.63 -0.89 -0.03
C ARG A 201 6.76 0.12 -0.06
N VAL A 202 7.21 0.48 -1.25
CA VAL A 202 8.16 1.58 -1.49
C VAL A 202 7.42 2.72 -2.17
N THR A 203 7.17 3.80 -1.45
CA THR A 203 6.61 5.02 -2.04
C THR A 203 7.74 5.84 -2.63
N ALA A 204 7.70 6.11 -3.94
CA ALA A 204 8.77 6.81 -4.65
C ALA A 204 8.24 7.89 -5.58
N PHE A 205 9.10 8.86 -5.90
CA PHE A 205 8.85 9.91 -6.89
C PHE A 205 9.97 9.97 -7.92
N PHE A 206 9.64 9.84 -9.20
CA PHE A 206 10.57 10.01 -10.31
C PHE A 206 10.53 11.43 -10.83
N ASP A 207 11.64 12.17 -10.72
CA ASP A 207 11.72 13.58 -11.13
C ASP A 207 12.00 13.80 -12.63
N GLY A 208 12.10 12.71 -13.40
CA GLY A 208 12.52 12.69 -14.80
C GLY A 208 13.99 12.30 -15.00
N THR A 209 14.79 12.34 -13.94
CA THR A 209 16.21 11.96 -13.96
C THR A 209 16.51 10.91 -12.90
N THR A 210 16.04 11.11 -11.67
CA THR A 210 16.34 10.29 -10.48
C THR A 210 15.05 9.88 -9.80
N THR A 211 15.04 8.65 -9.29
CA THR A 211 13.96 8.15 -8.43
C THR A 211 14.28 8.40 -6.97
N HIS A 212 13.40 9.14 -6.30
CA HIS A 212 13.49 9.45 -4.89
C HIS A 212 12.58 8.51 -4.10
N ILE A 213 13.16 7.60 -3.32
CA ILE A 213 12.39 6.85 -2.31
C ILE A 213 11.96 7.83 -1.23
N LEU A 214 10.69 7.82 -0.86
CA LEU A 214 10.07 8.78 0.05
C LEU A 214 9.63 8.15 1.38
N ALA A 215 9.21 6.89 1.35
CA ALA A 215 8.85 6.10 2.52
C ALA A 215 8.89 4.61 2.17
N MET A 216 9.20 3.76 3.15
CA MET A 216 9.18 2.31 3.01
C MET A 216 8.42 1.69 4.17
N ALA A 217 7.59 0.69 3.87
CA ALA A 217 6.88 -0.09 4.87
C ALA A 217 6.93 -1.57 4.48
N GLN A 218 7.35 -2.42 5.41
CA GLN A 218 7.23 -3.87 5.23
C GLN A 218 5.85 -4.31 5.68
N LYS A 219 5.12 -4.96 4.80
CA LYS A 219 3.85 -5.62 5.13
C LYS A 219 4.10 -7.10 5.45
N PHE A 220 3.31 -7.62 6.37
CA PHE A 220 3.36 -9.01 6.82
C PHE A 220 1.99 -9.66 6.67
N GLY A 221 1.99 -10.86 6.10
CA GLY A 221 0.79 -11.66 5.92
C GLY A 221 0.40 -12.48 7.15
N ARG A 222 -0.57 -13.39 6.97
CA ARG A 222 -1.13 -14.24 8.04
C ARG A 222 -1.42 -15.66 7.56
N GLY A 223 -0.66 -16.15 6.58
CA GLY A 223 -0.90 -17.44 5.89
C GLY A 223 -1.99 -17.42 4.81
N ALA A 224 -2.68 -16.28 4.65
CA ALA A 224 -3.65 -16.03 3.59
C ALA A 224 -2.99 -15.76 2.24
N VAL A 225 -3.80 -15.58 1.19
CA VAL A 225 -3.31 -15.29 -0.16
C VAL A 225 -2.61 -13.94 -0.29
N SER A 226 -2.94 -12.97 0.56
CA SER A 226 -2.41 -11.61 0.51
C SER A 226 -2.06 -11.10 1.90
N ASP A 227 -1.07 -10.21 1.96
CA ASP A 227 -0.62 -9.50 3.16
C ASP A 227 -1.41 -8.21 3.43
N GLN A 228 -2.50 -7.99 2.71
CA GLN A 228 -3.38 -6.86 2.93
C GLN A 228 -4.16 -7.03 4.24
N MET A 229 -4.53 -5.90 4.84
CA MET A 229 -5.25 -5.86 6.11
C MET A 229 -6.58 -6.64 6.10
N THR A 230 -7.26 -6.72 4.94
CA THR A 230 -8.48 -7.53 4.77
C THR A 230 -8.26 -9.01 5.11
N PHE A 231 -7.03 -9.50 5.00
CA PHE A 231 -6.61 -10.86 5.35
C PHE A 231 -5.88 -10.94 6.71
N GLY A 232 -6.01 -9.90 7.54
CA GLY A 232 -5.35 -9.76 8.83
C GLY A 232 -3.89 -9.29 8.74
N GLY A 233 -3.42 -8.91 7.56
CA GLY A 233 -2.07 -8.37 7.40
C GLY A 233 -1.88 -7.03 8.09
N PHE A 234 -0.64 -6.72 8.42
CA PHE A 234 -0.23 -5.49 9.10
C PHE A 234 1.13 -5.05 8.58
N TYR A 235 1.64 -3.89 8.99
CA TYR A 235 2.93 -3.40 8.52
C TYR A 235 3.77 -2.79 9.63
N THR A 236 5.07 -2.64 9.38
CA THR A 236 5.97 -1.75 10.11
C THR A 236 6.66 -0.81 9.14
N MET A 237 6.99 0.41 9.59
CA MET A 237 7.80 1.33 8.79
C MET A 237 9.25 0.83 8.78
N LEU A 238 9.94 1.07 7.67
CA LEU A 238 11.37 0.80 7.55
C LEU A 238 12.15 2.12 7.57
N ASP A 239 13.34 2.08 8.17
CA ASP A 239 14.32 3.15 8.00
C ASP A 239 14.96 3.10 6.60
N ASP A 240 15.89 4.02 6.34
CA ASP A 240 16.54 4.07 5.03
C ASP A 240 17.34 2.81 4.71
N ASP A 241 17.85 2.10 5.71
CA ASP A 241 18.66 0.89 5.55
C ASP A 241 17.81 -0.39 5.61
N GLY A 242 16.48 -0.26 5.62
CA GLY A 242 15.55 -1.38 5.56
C GLY A 242 15.29 -2.06 6.91
N HIS A 243 15.70 -1.48 8.03
CA HIS A 243 15.40 -2.01 9.35
C HIS A 243 13.99 -1.59 9.79
N ALA A 244 13.26 -2.50 10.42
CA ALA A 244 11.98 -2.17 11.06
C ALA A 244 12.19 -1.16 12.19
N VAL A 245 11.41 -0.07 12.19
CA VAL A 245 11.54 1.00 13.19
C VAL A 245 10.75 0.74 14.48
N GLY A 246 10.10 -0.43 14.59
CA GLY A 246 9.31 -0.81 15.75
C GLY A 246 8.38 -1.99 15.50
N ALA A 247 7.42 -2.17 16.41
CA ALA A 247 6.37 -3.17 16.29
C ALA A 247 5.47 -2.91 15.07
N GLY A 248 4.81 -3.96 14.59
CA GLY A 248 3.85 -3.85 13.50
C GLY A 248 2.51 -3.28 13.97
N TYR A 249 1.77 -2.63 13.09
CA TYR A 249 0.44 -2.09 13.38
C TYR A 249 -0.46 -2.05 12.14
N ASP A 250 -1.77 -1.91 12.37
CA ASP A 250 -2.80 -1.78 11.33
C ASP A 250 -3.69 -0.54 11.56
N SER A 251 -4.63 -0.29 10.62
CA SER A 251 -5.58 0.82 10.70
C SER A 251 -6.79 0.54 11.62
N HIS A 252 -6.80 -0.58 12.34
CA HIS A 252 -7.78 -0.91 13.38
C HIS A 252 -7.20 -0.79 14.80
N GLY A 253 -5.99 -0.23 14.92
CA GLY A 253 -5.35 0.04 16.20
C GLY A 253 -4.68 -1.18 16.83
N HIS A 254 -4.59 -2.32 16.12
CA HIS A 254 -3.83 -3.46 16.61
C HIS A 254 -2.33 -3.18 16.54
N VAL A 255 -1.59 -3.67 17.55
CA VAL A 255 -0.15 -3.56 17.65
C VAL A 255 0.44 -4.95 17.85
N HIS A 256 1.47 -5.27 17.08
CA HIS A 256 2.09 -6.59 16.99
C HIS A 256 3.59 -6.48 17.27
N GLU A 257 3.99 -6.68 18.53
CA GLU A 257 5.42 -6.80 18.87
C GLU A 257 6.06 -8.03 18.22
N HIS A 258 5.27 -9.11 18.14
CA HIS A 258 5.63 -10.35 17.46
C HIS A 258 4.57 -10.67 16.40
N HIS A 259 5.00 -11.28 15.30
CA HIS A 259 4.10 -11.81 14.29
C HIS A 259 3.20 -12.90 14.92
N PRO A 260 1.87 -12.81 14.83
CA PRO A 260 1.02 -13.67 15.65
C PRO A 260 1.03 -15.18 15.30
N ASP A 261 1.51 -15.58 14.10
CA ASP A 261 1.64 -17.01 13.73
C ASP A 261 3.03 -17.58 13.99
N SER A 262 4.07 -16.96 13.43
CA SER A 262 5.47 -17.41 13.58
C SER A 262 6.13 -17.03 14.90
N GLY A 263 5.59 -16.04 15.63
CA GLY A 263 6.24 -15.48 16.82
C GLY A 263 7.48 -14.63 16.50
N PHE A 264 7.77 -14.34 15.23
CA PHE A 264 8.92 -13.51 14.85
C PHE A 264 8.79 -12.10 15.44
N ARG A 265 9.84 -11.58 16.08
CA ARG A 265 9.81 -10.23 16.66
C ARG A 265 9.95 -9.18 15.57
N ILE A 266 8.90 -8.38 15.35
CA ILE A 266 8.80 -7.50 14.17
C ILE A 266 9.92 -6.45 14.13
N ALA A 267 10.31 -5.92 15.29
CA ALA A 267 11.39 -4.94 15.40
C ALA A 267 12.78 -5.48 15.00
N ASP A 268 12.94 -6.80 14.86
CA ASP A 268 14.20 -7.42 14.44
C ASP A 268 14.24 -7.68 12.92
N PHE A 269 13.19 -7.28 12.18
CA PHE A 269 13.13 -7.45 10.74
C PHE A 269 14.12 -6.52 10.02
N GLN A 270 14.86 -7.10 9.07
CA GLN A 270 15.72 -6.42 8.12
C GLN A 270 15.25 -6.79 6.71
N LEU A 271 15.01 -5.80 5.84
CA LEU A 271 14.79 -6.06 4.43
C LEU A 271 16.13 -6.46 3.76
N PRO A 272 16.26 -7.66 3.19
CA PRO A 272 17.48 -8.05 2.48
C PRO A 272 17.68 -7.25 1.18
N MET A 273 18.92 -7.20 0.70
CA MET A 273 19.28 -6.68 -0.63
C MET A 273 18.86 -5.22 -0.88
N MET A 274 19.09 -4.35 0.11
CA MET A 274 18.64 -2.95 0.06
C MET A 274 19.20 -2.16 -1.13
N ASP A 275 20.45 -2.40 -1.52
CA ASP A 275 21.04 -1.71 -2.66
C ASP A 275 20.37 -2.14 -3.97
N GLU A 276 20.05 -3.43 -4.11
CA GLU A 276 19.30 -3.97 -5.23
C GLU A 276 17.86 -3.47 -5.25
N VAL A 277 17.22 -3.34 -4.08
CA VAL A 277 15.88 -2.73 -3.93
C VAL A 277 15.89 -1.29 -4.45
N ARG A 278 16.86 -0.46 -4.04
CA ARG A 278 16.98 0.93 -4.52
C ARG A 278 17.17 0.98 -6.03
N ALA A 279 18.08 0.16 -6.56
CA ALA A 279 18.35 0.09 -7.99
C ALA A 279 17.12 -0.42 -8.77
N PHE A 280 16.36 -1.36 -8.20
CA PHE A 280 15.16 -1.91 -8.82
C PHE A 280 14.03 -0.89 -8.88
N VAL A 281 13.77 -0.18 -7.78
CA VAL A 281 12.75 0.87 -7.71
C VAL A 281 13.06 1.99 -8.72
N ASP A 282 14.34 2.35 -8.91
CA ASP A 282 14.72 3.31 -9.94
C ASP A 282 14.49 2.79 -11.37
N ARG A 283 14.71 1.49 -11.63
CA ARG A 283 14.42 0.90 -12.94
C ARG A 283 12.92 0.91 -13.24
N VAL A 284 12.08 0.40 -12.34
CA VAL A 284 10.63 0.29 -12.58
C VAL A 284 9.96 1.67 -12.69
N ALA A 285 10.44 2.67 -11.96
CA ALA A 285 9.91 4.03 -12.03
C ALA A 285 10.14 4.72 -13.39
N ARG A 286 11.08 4.22 -14.19
CA ARG A 286 11.38 4.74 -15.54
C ARG A 286 10.57 4.10 -16.65
N VAL A 287 9.84 3.01 -16.38
CA VAL A 287 9.08 2.26 -17.40
C VAL A 287 7.89 3.09 -17.91
N VAL A 288 7.17 3.74 -16.99
CA VAL A 288 6.05 4.65 -17.31
C VAL A 288 6.32 6.02 -16.67
N PRO A 289 7.25 6.82 -17.24
CA PRO A 289 7.73 8.05 -16.60
C PRO A 289 6.66 9.15 -16.50
N GLN A 290 5.51 8.97 -17.15
CA GLN A 290 4.34 9.85 -17.04
C GLN A 290 3.55 9.65 -15.75
N VAL A 291 3.80 8.55 -15.01
CA VAL A 291 3.27 8.30 -13.67
C VAL A 291 4.42 8.39 -12.69
N GLN A 292 4.61 9.58 -12.12
CA GLN A 292 5.84 9.91 -11.40
C GLN A 292 5.78 9.55 -9.92
N TYR A 293 4.61 9.51 -9.29
CA TYR A 293 4.45 9.26 -7.86
C TYR A 293 3.72 7.93 -7.63
N VAL A 294 4.48 6.90 -7.22
CA VAL A 294 3.97 5.52 -7.18
C VAL A 294 4.31 4.85 -5.85
N GLY A 295 3.33 4.13 -5.30
CA GLY A 295 3.55 3.13 -4.26
C GLY A 295 3.84 1.78 -4.91
N TRP A 296 5.11 1.41 -4.99
CA TRP A 296 5.55 0.12 -5.53
C TRP A 296 5.45 -0.96 -4.47
N ASP A 297 4.73 -2.04 -4.74
CA ASP A 297 4.80 -3.25 -3.93
C ASP A 297 5.77 -4.22 -4.59
N ILE A 298 6.86 -4.47 -3.89
CA ILE A 298 7.93 -5.37 -4.33
C ILE A 298 8.06 -6.53 -3.36
N VAL A 299 8.71 -7.60 -3.82
CA VAL A 299 9.10 -8.74 -2.98
C VAL A 299 10.55 -9.03 -3.27
N VAL A 300 11.37 -9.15 -2.25
CA VAL A 300 12.75 -9.63 -2.42
C VAL A 300 12.73 -11.15 -2.51
N THR A 301 13.25 -11.72 -3.60
CA THR A 301 13.49 -13.15 -3.78
C THR A 301 14.97 -13.47 -3.53
N PRO A 302 15.38 -14.75 -3.49
CA PRO A 302 16.80 -15.10 -3.43
C PRO A 302 17.67 -14.53 -4.57
N GLU A 303 17.06 -14.23 -5.72
CA GLU A 303 17.73 -13.72 -6.93
C GLU A 303 17.64 -12.18 -7.06
N GLY A 304 16.82 -11.52 -6.25
CA GLY A 304 16.64 -10.07 -6.25
C GLY A 304 15.19 -9.62 -6.07
N PRO A 305 14.95 -8.30 -6.01
CA PRO A 305 13.60 -7.75 -5.94
C PRO A 305 12.82 -7.98 -7.23
N VAL A 306 11.55 -8.37 -7.08
CA VAL A 306 10.57 -8.53 -8.16
C VAL A 306 9.35 -7.66 -7.88
N LEU A 307 8.65 -7.27 -8.94
CA LEU A 307 7.50 -6.37 -8.86
C LEU A 307 6.19 -7.15 -8.73
N VAL A 308 5.37 -6.76 -7.75
CA VAL A 308 4.02 -7.34 -7.55
C VAL A 308 2.95 -6.43 -8.13
N GLU A 309 2.95 -5.16 -7.74
CA GLU A 309 2.02 -4.15 -8.24
C GLU A 309 2.61 -2.73 -8.11
N GLY A 310 2.04 -1.77 -8.84
CA GLY A 310 2.33 -0.36 -8.72
C GLY A 310 1.05 0.44 -8.50
N ASN A 311 1.07 1.34 -7.52
CA ASN A 311 -0.10 2.12 -7.12
C ASN A 311 0.11 3.62 -7.44
N TRP A 312 -0.49 4.14 -8.52
CA TRP A 312 -0.43 5.58 -8.84
C TRP A 312 -1.13 6.45 -7.79
N GLY A 313 -2.22 5.94 -7.20
CA GLY A 313 -2.78 6.49 -5.96
C GLY A 313 -2.03 5.95 -4.75
N ALA A 314 -0.76 6.32 -4.58
CA ALA A 314 0.20 5.65 -3.70
C ALA A 314 -0.27 5.41 -2.24
N GLY A 315 -1.24 6.19 -1.76
CA GLY A 315 -1.71 6.15 -0.38
C GLY A 315 -0.69 6.78 0.55
N VAL A 316 -0.75 6.43 1.84
CA VAL A 316 0.24 6.87 2.84
C VAL A 316 0.54 5.73 3.80
N TYR A 317 1.82 5.54 4.06
CA TYR A 317 2.35 4.78 5.19
C TYR A 317 3.20 5.75 6.02
N GLU A 318 2.89 5.85 7.31
CA GLU A 318 3.54 6.78 8.23
C GLU A 318 3.70 6.15 9.60
N ASN A 319 4.63 6.70 10.37
CA ASN A 319 4.90 6.25 11.74
C ASN A 319 3.68 6.43 12.64
N LYS A 320 3.42 5.45 13.51
CA LYS A 320 2.48 5.59 14.62
C LYS A 320 3.24 5.94 15.91
N PRO A 321 3.19 7.18 16.42
CA PRO A 321 4.01 7.63 17.55
C PRO A 321 3.86 6.80 18.82
N SER A 322 2.66 6.30 19.12
CA SER A 322 2.41 5.47 20.29
C SER A 322 3.05 4.08 20.21
N VAL A 323 3.41 3.63 18.99
CA VAL A 323 4.01 2.31 18.74
C VAL A 323 5.51 2.41 18.54
N THR A 324 5.95 3.32 17.68
CA THR A 324 7.35 3.44 17.27
C THR A 324 8.15 4.39 18.16
N GLY A 325 7.48 5.25 18.93
CA GLY A 325 8.12 6.39 19.61
C GLY A 325 8.58 7.50 18.66
N ILE A 326 8.49 7.31 17.35
CA ILE A 326 8.87 8.30 16.34
C ILE A 326 7.71 9.28 16.17
N ARG A 327 7.97 10.55 16.48
CA ARG A 327 6.97 11.63 16.52
C ARG A 327 7.01 12.53 15.29
N THR A 328 7.80 12.17 14.28
CA THR A 328 7.94 12.88 13.02
C THR A 328 7.60 11.97 11.86
N GLY A 329 6.96 12.55 10.84
CA GLY A 329 6.65 11.86 9.59
C GLY A 329 7.62 12.17 8.46
N HIS A 330 7.27 11.69 7.27
CA HIS A 330 8.10 11.69 6.08
C HIS A 330 7.91 12.93 5.19
N LYS A 331 6.92 13.79 5.44
CA LYS A 331 6.61 14.96 4.57
C LYS A 331 7.80 15.87 4.26
N PRO A 332 8.77 16.13 5.16
CA PRO A 332 9.96 16.90 4.81
C PRO A 332 10.73 16.29 3.63
N ARG A 333 10.83 14.96 3.55
CA ARG A 333 11.47 14.24 2.45
C ARG A 333 10.70 14.39 1.14
N TYR A 334 9.37 14.31 1.21
CA TYR A 334 8.50 14.58 0.06
C TYR A 334 8.71 15.99 -0.48
N ARG A 335 8.82 16.98 0.40
CA ARG A 335 9.07 18.37 0.00
C ARG A 335 10.44 18.56 -0.63
N ALA A 336 11.47 17.90 -0.11
CA ALA A 336 12.82 17.95 -0.66
C ALA A 336 12.88 17.37 -2.09
N ALA A 337 12.18 16.27 -2.34
CA ALA A 337 12.15 15.62 -3.66
C ALA A 337 11.21 16.31 -4.67
N ILE A 338 10.04 16.79 -4.24
CA ILE A 338 8.95 17.22 -5.13
C ILE A 338 8.84 18.75 -5.23
N GLY A 339 9.23 19.48 -4.19
CA GLY A 339 9.22 20.95 -4.15
C GLY A 339 7.84 21.60 -3.99
N PHE A 340 7.14 21.34 -2.87
CA PHE A 340 5.81 21.93 -2.58
C PHE A 340 5.60 22.45 -1.15
#